data_AF-A0A1D2VH01-F1
#
_entry.id   AF-A0A1D2VH01-F1
#
_cell.length_a   1.000
_cell.length_b   1.000
_cell.length_c   1.000
_cell.angle_alpha   90.00
_cell.angle_beta   90.00
_cell.angle_gamma   90.00
#
_symmetry.space_group_name_H-M   'P 1'
#
loop_
_entity.id
_entity.type
_entity.pdbx_description
1 polymer ?
#
loop_
_entity_poly.entity_id
_entity_poly.type
_entity_poly.pdbx_seq_one_letter_code
_entity_poly.pdbx_strand_id
1 'polypeptide(L)'
;MSCIANFAALILNAPDFSRFARNKNAAFWPQIFSIPICFSITSLIGIFVSSSSTIIYGKTYWSPLEVLGNFLNDGYTPKDRIGVFFIGFSFALAQLGTNISANSLSAGTDMTALLPRYINIRRGGFICAGLALCICPWYFFQSSNRFMSYLASYSVFLSCISGVILSDYFVVRRGYLQLYHLYSGDVKSDYRFNKLGTNWRAYIAYICGIAINIVGFAGDVGASVPPAATYIYNLNYFTGFTASFLIYMILTYFFPVSGLPLEKFLTKKGWFEEWQDVENFEITKDSFENVDIIELHCF
;
A
#
# COMPACT_ATOMS: atom_id res chain seq x y z
N MET A 1 -0.59 15.01 8.30
CA MET A 1 -0.97 13.89 7.40
C MET A 1 -0.05 12.67 7.47
N SER A 2 1.14 12.77 8.07
CA SER A 2 2.10 11.66 8.13
C SER A 2 1.57 10.38 8.81
N CYS A 3 0.57 10.50 9.69
CA CYS A 3 -0.06 9.32 10.29
C CYS A 3 -0.76 8.42 9.25
N ILE A 4 -1.38 9.00 8.21
CA ILE A 4 -1.99 8.22 7.11
C ILE A 4 -0.91 7.64 6.22
N ALA A 5 0.16 8.40 5.96
CA ALA A 5 1.31 7.93 5.18
C ALA A 5 1.90 6.63 5.74
N ASN A 6 1.95 6.48 7.08
CA ASN A 6 2.41 5.25 7.74
C ASN A 6 1.57 4.01 7.40
N PHE A 7 0.29 4.20 7.05
CA PHE A 7 -0.61 3.11 6.71
C PHE A 7 -0.83 2.97 5.20
N ALA A 8 -0.25 3.85 4.37
CA ALA A 8 -0.47 3.84 2.92
C ALA A 8 -0.17 2.48 2.28
N ALA A 9 0.97 1.86 2.64
CA ALA A 9 1.33 0.53 2.15
C ALA A 9 0.38 -0.55 2.68
N LEU A 10 0.02 -0.48 3.96
CA LEU A 10 -0.91 -1.44 4.56
C LEU A 10 -2.31 -1.37 3.93
N ILE A 11 -2.77 -0.17 3.56
CA ILE A 11 -4.07 0.03 2.88
C ILE A 11 -4.08 -0.67 1.53
N LEU A 12 -3.02 -0.49 0.72
CA LEU A 12 -2.91 -1.11 -0.60
C LEU A 12 -2.77 -2.63 -0.53
N ASN A 13 -2.09 -3.12 0.50
CA ASN A 13 -1.79 -4.54 0.67
C ASN A 13 -2.77 -5.28 1.57
N ALA A 14 -3.78 -4.61 2.11
CA ALA A 14 -4.83 -5.23 2.91
C ALA A 14 -5.49 -6.46 2.24
N PRO A 15 -5.67 -6.50 0.90
CA PRO A 15 -6.16 -7.69 0.19
C PRO A 15 -5.36 -8.98 0.43
N ASP A 16 -4.06 -8.90 0.72
CA ASP A 16 -3.22 -10.07 0.98
C ASP A 16 -3.67 -10.86 2.21
N PHE A 17 -4.28 -10.16 3.16
CA PHE A 17 -4.82 -10.72 4.40
C PHE A 17 -6.31 -10.99 4.27
N SER A 18 -7.07 -10.05 3.70
CA SER A 18 -8.52 -10.18 3.62
C SER A 18 -8.97 -11.30 2.69
N ARG A 19 -8.13 -11.75 1.73
CA ARG A 19 -8.43 -12.95 0.92
C ARG A 19 -8.60 -14.24 1.73
N PHE A 20 -8.07 -14.29 2.96
CA PHE A 20 -8.22 -15.42 3.88
C PHE A 20 -9.40 -15.24 4.85
N ALA A 21 -10.11 -14.13 4.77
CA ALA A 21 -11.26 -13.84 5.62
C ALA A 21 -12.46 -14.71 5.22
N ARG A 22 -13.16 -15.28 6.21
CA ARG A 22 -14.34 -16.12 5.97
C ARG A 22 -15.61 -15.32 5.67
N ASN A 23 -15.59 -14.02 5.94
CA ASN A 23 -16.76 -13.16 5.93
C ASN A 23 -16.36 -11.71 5.67
N LYS A 24 -17.22 -10.96 4.96
CA LYS A 24 -16.95 -9.58 4.49
C LYS A 24 -16.53 -8.62 5.61
N ASN A 25 -17.05 -8.83 6.82
CA ASN A 25 -16.80 -7.96 7.97
C ASN A 25 -15.58 -8.36 8.82
N ALA A 26 -14.92 -9.48 8.51
CA ALA A 26 -13.83 -9.99 9.33
C ALA A 26 -12.54 -9.15 9.22
N ALA A 27 -12.36 -8.37 8.15
CA ALA A 27 -11.29 -7.38 8.07
C ALA A 27 -11.70 -6.02 8.68
N PHE A 28 -12.97 -5.63 8.52
CA PHE A 28 -13.45 -4.29 8.86
C PHE A 28 -13.44 -4.00 10.37
N TRP A 29 -14.11 -4.83 11.18
CA TRP A 29 -14.25 -4.59 12.61
C TRP A 29 -12.93 -4.66 13.39
N PRO A 30 -12.04 -5.64 13.15
CA PRO A 30 -10.77 -5.67 13.84
C PRO A 30 -9.92 -4.44 13.53
N GLN A 31 -9.91 -3.95 12.29
CA GLN A 31 -9.11 -2.78 11.90
C GLN A 31 -9.66 -1.48 12.51
N ILE A 32 -10.98 -1.28 12.52
CA ILE A 32 -11.58 -0.05 13.04
C ILE A 32 -11.34 0.15 14.54
N PHE A 33 -11.23 -0.94 15.31
CA PHE A 33 -10.96 -0.86 16.74
C PHE A 33 -9.48 -1.01 17.06
N SER A 34 -8.80 -2.02 16.52
CA SER A 34 -7.41 -2.33 16.90
C SER A 34 -6.46 -1.21 16.48
N ILE A 35 -6.61 -0.66 15.26
CA ILE A 35 -5.67 0.36 14.78
C ILE A 35 -5.73 1.63 15.64
N PRO A 36 -6.90 2.29 15.84
CA PRO A 36 -6.95 3.50 16.66
C PRO A 36 -6.56 3.26 18.11
N ILE A 37 -7.01 2.16 18.73
CA ILE A 37 -6.76 1.88 20.14
C ILE A 37 -5.28 1.58 20.38
N CYS A 38 -4.72 0.59 19.67
CA CYS A 38 -3.32 0.21 19.86
C CYS A 38 -2.38 1.35 19.49
N PHE A 39 -2.64 2.05 18.38
CA PHE A 39 -1.79 3.17 17.97
C PHE A 39 -1.87 4.35 18.93
N SER A 40 -3.04 4.65 19.50
CA SER A 40 -3.18 5.71 20.50
C SER A 40 -2.39 5.39 21.76
N ILE A 41 -2.48 4.15 22.26
CA ILE A 41 -1.73 3.71 23.44
C ILE A 41 -0.23 3.78 23.19
N THR A 42 0.25 3.24 22.06
CA THR A 42 1.68 3.28 21.72
C THR A 42 2.19 4.71 21.54
N SER A 43 1.41 5.57 20.88
CA SER A 43 1.76 6.99 20.71
C SER A 43 1.82 7.73 22.04
N LEU A 44 0.87 7.48 22.95
CA LEU A 44 0.86 8.05 24.29
C LEU A 44 2.11 7.68 25.08
N ILE A 45 2.50 6.39 25.05
CA ILE A 45 3.72 5.91 25.69
C ILE A 45 4.95 6.63 25.11
N GLY A 46 5.03 6.76 23.78
CA GLY A 46 6.12 7.48 23.12
C GLY A 46 6.22 8.95 23.56
N ILE A 47 5.07 9.64 23.65
CA ILE A 47 4.99 11.03 24.14
C ILE A 47 5.48 11.13 25.59
N PHE A 48 5.05 10.22 26.47
CA PHE A 48 5.49 10.22 27.87
C PHE A 48 6.99 9.95 28.01
N VAL A 49 7.54 8.99 27.25
CA VAL A 49 8.99 8.71 27.26
C VAL A 49 9.76 9.93 26.76
N SER A 50 9.34 10.53 25.65
CA SER A 50 10.02 11.70 25.07
C SER A 50 9.94 12.92 26.00
N SER A 51 8.77 13.19 26.58
CA SER A 51 8.58 14.26 27.56
C SER A 51 9.46 14.05 28.79
N SER A 52 9.44 12.83 29.36
CA SER A 52 10.27 12.49 30.53
C SER A 52 11.76 12.60 30.24
N SER A 53 12.20 12.25 29.02
CA SER A 53 13.59 12.37 28.63
C SER A 53 14.12 13.82 28.70
N THR A 54 13.24 14.80 28.47
CA THR A 54 13.58 16.22 28.61
C THR A 54 13.85 16.60 30.06
N ILE A 55 13.06 16.06 30.99
CA ILE A 55 13.20 16.31 32.43
C ILE A 55 14.46 15.62 32.97
N ILE A 56 14.72 14.38 32.54
CA ILE A 56 15.83 13.56 33.05
C ILE A 56 17.18 13.98 32.45
N TYR A 57 17.23 14.23 31.14
CA TYR A 57 18.48 14.44 30.40
C TYR A 57 18.68 15.86 29.87
N GLY A 58 17.73 16.78 30.11
CA GLY A 58 17.79 18.14 29.58
C GLY A 58 17.64 18.25 28.05
N LYS A 59 17.36 17.13 27.37
CA LYS A 59 17.19 17.04 25.91
C LYS A 59 16.03 16.12 25.59
N THR A 60 15.19 16.55 24.66
CA THR A 60 14.09 15.73 24.14
C THR A 60 14.62 14.70 23.14
N TYR A 61 14.47 13.43 23.46
CA TYR A 61 14.81 12.32 22.56
C TYR A 61 13.58 11.86 21.79
N TRP A 62 13.72 11.78 20.47
CA TRP A 62 12.66 11.26 19.58
C TRP A 62 12.78 9.75 19.36
N SER A 63 13.99 9.21 19.47
CA SER A 63 14.29 7.80 19.30
C SER A 63 14.30 7.09 20.66
N PRO A 64 13.47 6.06 20.87
CA PRO A 64 13.49 5.29 22.12
C PRO A 64 14.81 4.51 22.30
N LEU A 65 15.52 4.21 21.20
CA LEU A 65 16.83 3.57 21.26
C LEU A 65 17.89 4.50 21.85
N GLU A 66 17.83 5.80 21.56
CA GLU A 66 18.74 6.79 22.16
C GLU A 66 18.49 6.90 23.68
N VAL A 67 17.23 6.87 24.12
CA VAL A 67 16.88 6.86 25.55
C VAL A 67 17.43 5.63 26.26
N LEU A 68 17.30 4.44 25.67
CA LEU A 68 17.89 3.20 26.21
C LEU A 68 19.42 3.25 26.25
N GLY A 69 20.04 3.89 25.26
CA GLY A 69 21.48 4.12 25.23
C GLY A 69 21.95 4.99 26.40
N ASN A 70 21.21 6.06 26.73
CA ASN A 70 21.54 6.91 27.87
C ASN A 70 21.43 6.16 29.19
N PHE A 71 20.41 5.33 29.39
CA PHE A 71 20.33 4.48 30.58
C PHE A 71 21.57 3.61 30.79
N LEU A 72 22.15 3.06 29.71
CA LEU A 72 23.40 2.30 29.80
C LEU A 72 24.62 3.19 30.08
N ASN A 73 24.65 4.40 29.53
CA ASN A 73 25.78 5.31 29.69
C ASN A 73 25.83 5.98 31.08
N ASP A 74 24.67 6.33 31.64
CA ASP A 74 24.56 7.04 32.92
C ASP A 74 24.59 6.09 34.12
N GLY A 75 24.10 4.86 33.95
CA GLY A 75 24.06 3.81 34.96
C GLY A 75 24.42 2.47 34.34
N TYR A 76 25.69 2.08 34.38
CA TYR A 76 26.11 0.75 33.90
C TYR A 76 25.94 -0.33 34.97
N THR A 77 24.79 -0.36 35.66
CA THR A 77 24.53 -1.37 36.70
C THR A 77 23.94 -2.65 36.10
N PRO A 78 24.05 -3.80 36.78
CA PRO A 78 23.39 -5.04 36.34
C PRO A 78 21.88 -4.88 36.14
N LYS A 79 21.22 -4.02 36.93
CA LYS A 79 19.77 -3.77 36.82
C LYS A 79 19.43 -3.02 35.53
N ASP A 80 20.19 -1.99 35.20
CA ASP A 80 20.01 -1.19 33.99
C ASP A 80 20.23 -2.04 32.73
N ARG A 81 21.28 -2.87 32.73
CA ARG A 81 21.57 -3.80 31.63
C ARG A 81 20.44 -4.80 31.38
N ILE A 82 19.87 -5.37 32.44
CA ILE A 82 18.76 -6.32 32.32
C ILE A 82 17.49 -5.61 31.84
N GLY A 83 17.19 -4.42 32.37
CA GLY A 83 16.04 -3.63 31.95
C GLY A 83 16.11 -3.26 30.46
N VAL A 84 17.26 -2.74 30.02
CA VAL A 84 17.49 -2.38 28.61
C VAL A 84 17.45 -3.61 27.71
N PHE A 85 17.97 -4.77 28.15
CA PHE A 85 17.86 -6.02 27.40
C PHE A 85 16.40 -6.43 27.18
N PHE A 86 15.56 -6.42 28.21
CA PHE A 86 14.16 -6.83 28.05
C PHE A 86 13.38 -5.87 27.14
N ILE A 87 13.59 -4.55 27.27
CA ILE A 87 12.95 -3.57 26.39
C ILE A 87 13.44 -3.71 24.94
N GLY A 88 14.76 -3.81 24.75
CA GLY A 88 15.37 -4.00 23.43
C GLY A 88 14.94 -5.31 22.76
N PHE A 89 14.86 -6.40 23.51
CA PHE A 89 14.33 -7.68 23.02
C PHE A 89 12.86 -7.57 22.60
N SER A 90 12.05 -6.84 23.38
CA SER A 90 10.64 -6.60 23.06
C SER A 90 10.49 -5.79 21.78
N PHE A 91 11.31 -4.75 21.57
CA PHE A 91 11.35 -4.00 20.32
C PHE A 91 11.80 -4.87 19.14
N ALA A 92 12.83 -5.71 19.32
CA ALA A 92 13.29 -6.61 18.27
C ALA A 92 12.20 -7.61 17.86
N LEU A 93 11.48 -8.20 18.82
CA LEU A 93 10.39 -9.13 18.57
C LEU A 93 9.21 -8.43 17.87
N ALA A 94 8.83 -7.23 18.33
CA ALA A 94 7.79 -6.43 17.71
C ALA A 94 8.16 -6.08 16.26
N GLN A 95 9.38 -5.62 16.03
CA GLN A 95 9.86 -5.25 14.69
C GLN A 95 9.89 -6.44 13.73
N LEU A 96 10.30 -7.62 14.22
CA LEU A 96 10.29 -8.86 13.45
C LEU A 96 8.85 -9.22 13.04
N GLY A 97 7.91 -9.18 13.99
CA GLY A 97 6.49 -9.47 13.74
C GLY A 97 5.87 -8.54 12.71
N THR A 98 6.09 -7.22 12.85
CA THR A 98 5.59 -6.21 11.92
C THR A 98 6.21 -6.34 10.54
N ASN A 99 7.51 -6.63 10.43
CA ASN A 99 8.16 -6.79 9.13
C ASN A 99 7.66 -8.03 8.37
N ILE A 100 7.44 -9.15 9.07
CA ILE A 100 6.92 -10.36 8.43
C ILE A 100 5.49 -10.13 7.91
N SER A 101 4.62 -9.55 8.75
CA SER A 101 3.23 -9.31 8.37
C SER A 101 3.12 -8.18 7.34
N ALA A 102 3.52 -6.96 7.66
CA ALA A 102 3.21 -5.79 6.84
C ALA A 102 4.05 -5.69 5.53
N ASN A 103 5.23 -6.30 5.48
CA ASN A 103 6.18 -6.08 4.38
C ASN A 103 6.49 -7.37 3.62
N SER A 104 7.02 -8.40 4.30
CA SER A 104 7.53 -9.61 3.63
C SER A 104 6.44 -10.43 2.94
N LEU A 105 5.25 -10.53 3.54
CA LEU A 105 4.14 -11.29 2.94
C LEU A 105 3.65 -10.64 1.64
N SER A 106 3.47 -9.31 1.65
CA SER A 106 3.01 -8.56 0.49
C SER A 106 4.04 -8.56 -0.63
N ALA A 107 5.30 -8.26 -0.33
CA ALA A 107 6.37 -8.37 -1.32
C ALA A 107 6.48 -9.80 -1.89
N GLY A 108 6.28 -10.82 -1.06
CA GLY A 108 6.24 -12.21 -1.50
C GLY A 108 5.07 -12.51 -2.44
N THR A 109 3.87 -12.00 -2.15
CA THR A 109 2.69 -12.16 -2.99
C THR A 109 2.88 -11.45 -4.33
N ASP A 110 3.35 -10.19 -4.33
CA ASP A 110 3.60 -9.41 -5.54
C ASP A 110 4.63 -10.09 -6.46
N MET A 111 5.76 -10.54 -5.91
CA MET A 111 6.79 -11.23 -6.70
C MET A 111 6.31 -12.58 -7.24
N THR A 112 5.45 -13.27 -6.49
CA THR A 112 4.83 -14.52 -6.96
C THR A 112 3.86 -14.23 -8.12
N ALA A 113 3.12 -13.12 -8.08
CA ALA A 113 2.25 -12.71 -9.19
C ALA A 113 3.06 -12.32 -10.44
N LEU A 114 4.22 -11.66 -10.26
CA LEU A 114 5.09 -11.23 -11.37
C LEU A 114 5.83 -12.39 -12.04
N LEU A 115 6.38 -13.33 -11.25
CA LEU A 115 7.21 -14.43 -11.74
C LEU A 115 6.79 -15.77 -11.10
N PRO A 116 5.55 -16.25 -11.34
CA PRO A 116 4.95 -17.38 -10.61
C PRO A 116 5.71 -18.70 -10.78
N ARG A 117 6.44 -18.87 -11.90
CA ARG A 117 7.26 -20.07 -12.16
C ARG A 117 8.55 -20.12 -11.34
N TYR A 118 9.06 -18.98 -10.88
CA TYR A 118 10.39 -18.86 -10.28
C TYR A 118 10.35 -18.51 -8.79
N ILE A 119 9.40 -17.66 -8.40
CA ILE A 119 9.30 -17.09 -7.07
C ILE A 119 8.01 -17.59 -6.42
N ASN A 120 8.16 -18.15 -5.22
CA ASN A 120 7.06 -18.37 -4.29
C ASN A 120 7.13 -17.34 -3.16
N ILE A 121 6.07 -17.22 -2.37
CA ILE A 121 5.95 -16.22 -1.30
C ILE A 121 7.15 -16.27 -0.33
N ARG A 122 7.65 -17.47 0.00
CA ARG A 122 8.82 -17.63 0.90
C ARG A 122 10.10 -17.07 0.26
N ARG A 123 10.37 -17.41 -1.00
CA ARG A 123 11.52 -16.89 -1.76
C ARG A 123 11.44 -15.38 -1.92
N GLY A 124 10.25 -14.85 -2.25
CA GLY A 124 10.02 -13.41 -2.38
C GLY A 124 10.27 -12.66 -1.08
N GLY A 125 9.88 -13.23 0.07
CA GLY A 125 10.19 -12.67 1.39
C GLY A 125 11.70 -12.54 1.66
N PHE A 126 12.51 -13.54 1.29
CA PHE A 126 13.97 -13.44 1.42
C PHE A 126 14.60 -12.41 0.46
N ILE A 127 14.09 -12.30 -0.77
CA ILE A 127 14.50 -11.25 -1.71
C ILE A 127 14.17 -9.87 -1.13
N CYS A 128 12.97 -9.69 -0.58
CA CYS A 128 12.57 -8.46 0.11
C CYS A 128 13.52 -8.11 1.26
N ALA A 129 13.89 -9.08 2.10
CA ALA A 129 14.83 -8.85 3.21
C ALA A 129 16.22 -8.41 2.72
N GLY A 130 16.73 -9.05 1.66
CA GLY A 130 18.01 -8.68 1.04
C GLY A 130 17.98 -7.26 0.47
N LEU A 131 16.94 -6.92 -0.31
CA LEU A 131 16.77 -5.58 -0.88
C LEU A 131 16.62 -4.52 0.21
N ALA A 132 15.88 -4.80 1.28
CA ALA A 132 15.72 -3.90 2.41
C ALA A 132 17.07 -3.56 3.08
N LEU A 133 18.00 -4.52 3.18
CA LEU A 133 19.35 -4.27 3.68
C LEU A 133 20.18 -3.45 2.69
N CYS A 134 20.09 -3.74 1.39
CA CYS A 134 20.82 -3.00 0.34
C CYS A 134 20.41 -1.53 0.23
N ILE A 135 19.16 -1.20 0.57
CA ILE A 135 18.67 0.19 0.59
C ILE A 135 19.33 1.00 1.72
N CYS A 136 19.99 0.35 2.69
CA CYS A 136 20.69 0.99 3.80
C CYS A 136 19.76 1.94 4.61
N PRO A 137 18.68 1.41 5.22
CA PRO A 137 17.61 2.23 5.78
C PRO A 137 18.07 3.13 6.94
N TRP A 138 19.21 2.84 7.57
CA TRP A 138 19.81 3.66 8.62
C TRP A 138 20.14 5.09 8.16
N TYR A 139 20.30 5.35 6.86
CA TYR A 139 20.43 6.73 6.35
C TYR A 139 19.17 7.56 6.56
N PHE A 140 17.98 6.94 6.54
CA PHE A 140 16.71 7.61 6.79
C PHE A 140 16.52 7.96 8.28
N PHE A 141 17.07 7.15 9.19
CA PHE A 141 16.95 7.35 10.64
C PHE A 141 17.95 8.36 11.22
N GLN A 142 18.79 9.01 10.40
CA GLN A 142 19.75 10.01 10.88
C GLN A 142 19.09 11.26 11.48
N SER A 143 17.85 11.57 11.11
CA SER A 143 17.09 12.68 11.70
C SER A 143 15.59 12.46 11.57
N SER A 144 14.81 12.97 12.52
CA SER A 144 13.35 12.96 12.45
C SER A 144 12.82 13.62 11.17
N ASN A 145 13.41 14.73 10.74
CA ASN A 145 12.98 15.43 9.52
C ASN A 145 13.13 14.56 8.28
N ARG A 146 14.29 13.93 8.05
CA ARG A 146 14.49 13.04 6.89
C ARG A 146 13.53 11.86 6.88
N PHE A 147 13.26 11.28 8.05
CA PHE A 147 12.29 10.21 8.19
C PHE A 147 10.87 10.66 7.82
N MET A 148 10.45 11.84 8.29
CA MET A 148 9.13 12.38 8.02
C MET A 148 8.96 12.78 6.55
N SER A 149 9.96 13.42 5.94
CA SER A 149 9.95 13.75 4.51
C SER A 149 9.90 12.47 3.66
N TYR A 150 10.63 11.41 4.02
CA TYR A 150 10.55 10.12 3.32
C TYR A 150 9.14 9.53 3.34
N LEU A 151 8.49 9.49 4.50
CA LEU A 151 7.10 9.00 4.63
C LEU A 151 6.13 9.84 3.81
N ALA A 152 6.28 11.16 3.84
CA ALA A 152 5.45 12.08 3.06
C ALA A 152 5.63 11.86 1.55
N SER A 153 6.87 11.64 1.10
CA SER A 153 7.21 11.35 -0.29
C SER A 153 6.52 10.07 -0.77
N TYR A 154 6.62 9.00 0.03
CA TYR A 154 6.08 7.69 -0.31
C TYR A 154 4.55 7.72 -0.43
N SER A 155 3.89 8.49 0.44
CA SER A 155 2.45 8.74 0.43
C SER A 155 1.96 9.37 -0.89
N VAL A 156 2.75 10.23 -1.54
CA VAL A 156 2.40 10.82 -2.85
C VAL A 156 2.16 9.74 -3.89
N PHE A 157 3.08 8.78 -3.99
CA PHE A 157 3.00 7.73 -5.01
C PHE A 157 1.90 6.72 -4.69
N LEU A 158 1.88 6.20 -3.45
CA LEU A 158 0.90 5.19 -3.07
C LEU A 158 -0.54 5.69 -3.11
N SER A 159 -0.80 6.94 -2.70
CA SER A 159 -2.16 7.50 -2.74
C SER A 159 -2.72 7.54 -4.16
N CYS A 160 -1.88 7.85 -5.15
CA CYS A 160 -2.28 7.88 -6.55
C CYS A 160 -2.64 6.49 -7.07
N ILE A 161 -1.90 5.45 -6.68
CA ILE A 161 -2.22 4.04 -7.00
C ILE A 161 -3.56 3.65 -6.37
N SER A 162 -3.74 3.93 -5.07
CA SER A 162 -4.98 3.67 -4.35
C SER A 162 -6.19 4.33 -5.03
N GLY A 163 -6.05 5.57 -5.50
CA GLY A 163 -7.12 6.28 -6.19
C GLY A 163 -7.54 5.61 -7.50
N VAL A 164 -6.59 5.14 -8.31
CA VAL A 164 -6.90 4.43 -9.56
C VAL A 164 -7.59 3.09 -9.29
N ILE A 165 -7.04 2.27 -8.38
CA ILE A 165 -7.60 0.95 -8.06
C ILE A 165 -9.02 1.08 -7.49
N LEU A 166 -9.22 2.04 -6.57
CA LEU A 166 -10.53 2.24 -5.93
C LEU A 166 -11.55 2.78 -6.94
N SER A 167 -11.14 3.66 -7.85
CA SER A 167 -11.99 4.14 -8.96
C SER A 167 -12.39 3.01 -9.90
N ASP A 168 -11.44 2.15 -10.29
CA ASP A 168 -11.71 1.00 -11.16
C ASP A 168 -12.70 0.02 -10.52
N TYR A 169 -12.45 -0.40 -9.28
CA TYR A 169 -13.27 -1.41 -8.61
C TYR A 169 -14.68 -0.89 -8.25
N PHE A 170 -14.78 0.26 -7.59
CA PHE A 170 -16.07 0.71 -7.02
C PHE A 170 -16.94 1.49 -8.00
N VAL A 171 -16.35 2.28 -8.91
CA VAL A 171 -17.12 3.18 -9.78
C VAL A 171 -17.26 2.61 -11.19
N VAL A 172 -16.14 2.23 -11.80
CA VAL A 172 -16.09 1.78 -13.19
C VAL A 172 -16.67 0.37 -13.32
N ARG A 173 -16.13 -0.60 -12.58
CA ARG A 173 -16.54 -2.01 -12.64
C ARG A 173 -17.62 -2.38 -11.62
N ARG A 174 -17.80 -1.58 -10.57
CA ARG A 174 -18.82 -1.76 -9.52
C ARG A 174 -18.84 -3.17 -8.92
N GLY A 175 -17.65 -3.65 -8.57
CA GLY A 175 -17.43 -4.97 -7.98
C GLY A 175 -17.32 -6.12 -8.99
N TYR A 176 -17.59 -5.89 -10.28
CA TYR A 176 -17.45 -6.94 -11.29
C TYR A 176 -15.98 -7.25 -11.58
N LEU A 177 -15.61 -8.51 -11.41
CA LEU A 177 -14.30 -9.04 -11.79
C LEU A 177 -14.48 -10.41 -12.45
N GLN A 178 -13.93 -10.56 -13.65
CA GLN A 178 -13.82 -11.86 -14.32
C GLN A 178 -12.51 -12.57 -13.94
N LEU A 179 -12.56 -13.56 -13.05
CA LEU A 179 -11.38 -14.23 -12.48
C LEU A 179 -10.49 -14.87 -13.54
N TYR A 180 -11.05 -15.58 -14.52
CA TYR A 180 -10.26 -16.22 -15.57
C TYR A 180 -9.43 -15.21 -16.37
N HIS A 181 -10.01 -14.06 -16.72
CA HIS A 181 -9.31 -13.02 -17.49
C HIS A 181 -8.15 -12.41 -16.70
N LEU A 182 -8.22 -12.33 -15.37
CA LEU A 182 -7.14 -11.82 -14.52
C LEU A 182 -5.88 -12.70 -14.56
N TYR A 183 -6.05 -13.99 -14.84
CA TYR A 183 -4.97 -14.98 -14.90
C TYR A 183 -4.63 -15.43 -16.33
N SER A 184 -5.27 -14.84 -17.35
CA SER A 184 -5.05 -15.16 -18.75
C SER A 184 -4.24 -14.08 -19.46
N GLY A 185 -3.19 -14.50 -20.19
CA GLY A 185 -2.38 -13.64 -21.05
C GLY A 185 -2.92 -13.47 -22.48
N ASP A 186 -4.10 -14.02 -22.76
CA ASP A 186 -4.72 -14.01 -24.08
C ASP A 186 -5.05 -12.59 -24.57
N VAL A 187 -4.95 -12.36 -25.88
CA VAL A 187 -5.38 -11.14 -26.58
C VAL A 187 -6.85 -10.79 -26.29
N LYS A 188 -7.70 -11.81 -26.10
CA LYS A 188 -9.12 -11.65 -25.81
C LYS A 188 -9.43 -11.32 -24.35
N SER A 189 -8.45 -11.40 -23.45
CA SER A 189 -8.65 -11.05 -22.04
C SER A 189 -8.96 -9.56 -21.87
N ASP A 190 -10.02 -9.24 -21.14
CA ASP A 190 -10.46 -7.86 -20.87
C ASP A 190 -9.39 -7.02 -20.17
N TYR A 191 -8.49 -7.66 -19.41
CA TYR A 191 -7.43 -6.99 -18.65
C TYR A 191 -6.11 -6.89 -19.39
N ARG A 192 -6.02 -7.38 -20.63
CA ARG A 192 -4.81 -7.19 -21.44
C ARG A 192 -4.71 -5.78 -22.01
N PHE A 193 -5.84 -5.11 -22.27
CA PHE A 193 -5.99 -3.74 -22.78
C PHE A 193 -5.33 -3.44 -24.15
N ASN A 194 -4.03 -3.68 -24.32
CA ASN A 194 -3.26 -3.42 -25.52
C ASN A 194 -2.18 -4.52 -25.74
N LYS A 195 -1.36 -4.40 -26.79
CA LYS A 195 -0.29 -5.37 -27.09
C LYS A 195 0.75 -5.53 -25.97
N LEU A 196 0.92 -4.51 -25.14
CA LEU A 196 1.88 -4.46 -24.04
C LEU A 196 1.30 -4.93 -22.70
N GLY A 197 -0.01 -5.22 -22.61
CA GLY A 197 -0.64 -5.57 -21.34
C GLY A 197 -0.95 -4.37 -20.44
N THR A 198 -0.95 -3.13 -20.96
CA THR A 198 -0.98 -1.91 -20.13
C THR A 198 -2.25 -1.09 -20.30
N ASN A 199 -2.78 -0.59 -19.19
CA ASN A 199 -3.88 0.38 -19.20
C ASN A 199 -3.32 1.81 -19.18
N TRP A 200 -3.21 2.45 -20.36
CA TRP A 200 -2.70 3.82 -20.46
C TRP A 200 -3.53 4.83 -19.64
N ARG A 201 -4.84 4.60 -19.46
CA ARG A 201 -5.73 5.48 -18.68
C ARG A 201 -5.34 5.49 -17.22
N ALA A 202 -4.98 4.32 -16.68
CA ALA A 202 -4.49 4.15 -15.32
C ALA A 202 -3.17 4.90 -15.12
N TYR A 203 -2.23 4.77 -16.06
CA TYR A 203 -0.94 5.47 -15.99
C TYR A 203 -1.08 6.99 -16.10
N ILE A 204 -1.93 7.50 -16.99
CA ILE A 204 -2.18 8.95 -17.07
C ILE A 204 -2.80 9.47 -15.78
N ALA A 205 -3.82 8.78 -15.26
CA ALA A 205 -4.45 9.15 -13.99
C ALA A 205 -3.45 9.15 -12.82
N TYR A 206 -2.57 8.14 -12.77
CA TYR A 206 -1.50 8.06 -11.80
C TYR A 206 -0.51 9.23 -11.90
N ILE A 207 0.01 9.51 -13.10
CA ILE A 207 0.96 10.60 -13.34
C ILE A 207 0.35 11.96 -13.03
N CYS A 208 -0.90 12.20 -13.42
CA CYS A 208 -1.60 13.45 -13.11
C CYS A 208 -1.83 13.63 -11.61
N GLY A 209 -2.12 12.55 -10.87
CA GLY A 209 -2.21 12.59 -9.40
C GLY A 209 -0.88 12.99 -8.75
N ILE A 210 0.24 12.44 -9.24
CA ILE A 210 1.58 12.81 -8.78
C ILE A 210 1.87 14.28 -9.10
N ALA A 211 1.53 14.74 -10.31
CA ALA A 211 1.84 16.08 -10.79
C ALA A 211 1.28 17.19 -9.90
N ILE A 212 0.15 16.96 -9.22
CA ILE A 212 -0.43 17.92 -8.27
C ILE A 212 0.43 18.10 -7.02
N ASN A 213 1.12 17.04 -6.59
CA ASN A 213 1.93 17.04 -5.38
C ASN A 213 3.43 17.24 -5.64
N ILE A 214 3.91 17.05 -6.87
CA ILE A 214 5.34 17.06 -7.19
C ILE A 214 6.01 18.40 -6.90
N VAL A 215 5.30 19.51 -7.06
CA VAL A 215 5.83 20.85 -6.77
C VAL A 215 6.01 21.03 -5.27
N GLY A 216 5.04 20.64 -4.45
CA GLY A 216 5.20 20.72 -3.00
C GLY A 216 6.23 19.73 -2.46
N PHE A 217 6.37 18.56 -3.09
CA PHE A 217 7.44 17.61 -2.82
C PHE A 217 8.83 18.20 -3.09
N ALA A 218 9.00 18.92 -4.20
CA ALA A 218 10.25 19.63 -4.49
C ALA A 218 10.60 20.64 -3.36
N GLY A 219 9.59 21.29 -2.78
CA GLY A 219 9.77 22.15 -1.61
C GLY A 219 10.28 21.43 -0.37
N ASP A 220 9.72 20.25 -0.07
CA ASP A 220 10.10 19.41 1.09
C ASP A 220 11.56 18.93 0.99
N VAL A 221 12.08 18.72 -0.22
CA VAL A 221 13.49 18.35 -0.46
C VAL A 221 14.43 19.57 -0.59
N GLY A 222 13.94 20.79 -0.39
CA GLY A 222 14.75 22.01 -0.28
C GLY A 222 14.71 22.97 -1.48
N ALA A 223 13.84 22.76 -2.46
CA ALA A 223 13.63 23.73 -3.53
C ALA A 223 12.76 24.91 -3.06
N SER A 224 12.94 26.09 -3.66
CA SER A 224 12.03 27.22 -3.44
C SER A 224 10.75 27.01 -4.24
N VAL A 225 9.61 26.97 -3.55
CA VAL A 225 8.30 26.71 -4.17
C VAL A 225 7.23 27.65 -3.62
N PRO A 226 6.15 27.93 -4.38
CA PRO A 226 5.05 28.77 -3.90
C PRO A 226 4.39 28.19 -2.64
N PRO A 227 3.95 29.02 -1.68
CA PRO A 227 3.28 28.55 -0.46
C PRO A 227 2.04 27.67 -0.73
N ALA A 228 1.31 27.96 -1.80
CA ALA A 228 0.17 27.14 -2.25
C ALA A 228 0.56 25.67 -2.51
N ALA A 229 1.72 25.41 -3.12
CA ALA A 229 2.18 24.05 -3.39
C ALA A 229 2.51 23.30 -2.09
N THR A 230 3.06 24.00 -1.09
CA THR A 230 3.31 23.44 0.24
C THR A 230 2.00 23.07 0.94
N TYR A 231 0.96 23.91 0.86
CA TYR A 231 -0.35 23.60 1.44
C TYR A 231 -1.01 22.39 0.79
N ILE A 232 -0.92 22.25 -0.54
CA ILE A 232 -1.41 21.07 -1.26
C ILE A 232 -0.66 19.82 -0.80
N TYR A 233 0.66 19.90 -0.67
CA TYR A 233 1.49 18.76 -0.24
C TYR A 233 1.27 18.36 1.22
N ASN A 234 0.87 19.30 2.09
CA ASN A 234 0.44 18.95 3.45
C ASN A 234 -0.77 18.00 3.46
N LEU A 235 -1.56 17.99 2.38
CA LEU A 235 -2.71 17.10 2.14
C LEU A 235 -2.42 16.03 1.07
N ASN A 236 -1.14 15.72 0.81
CA ASN A 236 -0.72 14.95 -0.36
C ASN A 236 -1.48 13.64 -0.61
N TYR A 237 -1.83 12.90 0.45
CA TYR A 237 -2.52 11.63 0.32
C TYR A 237 -3.91 11.84 -0.29
N PHE A 238 -4.67 12.82 0.20
CA PHE A 238 -6.02 13.08 -0.29
C PHE A 238 -6.01 13.73 -1.67
N THR A 239 -5.13 14.70 -1.89
CA THR A 239 -5.04 15.39 -3.18
C THR A 239 -4.61 14.45 -4.31
N GLY A 240 -3.61 13.60 -4.05
CA GLY A 240 -3.13 12.59 -4.99
C GLY A 240 -4.18 11.53 -5.28
N PHE A 241 -4.80 10.97 -4.23
CA PHE A 241 -5.88 10.00 -4.33
C PHE A 241 -7.07 10.54 -5.12
N THR A 242 -7.60 11.71 -4.75
CA THR A 242 -8.81 12.27 -5.38
C THR A 242 -8.53 12.64 -6.83
N ALA A 243 -7.36 13.19 -7.14
CA ALA A 243 -7.02 13.52 -8.52
C ALA A 243 -6.89 12.27 -9.40
N SER A 244 -6.14 11.26 -8.98
CA SER A 244 -6.01 10.03 -9.79
C SER A 244 -7.34 9.29 -9.91
N PHE A 245 -8.14 9.26 -8.84
CA PHE A 245 -9.48 8.68 -8.85
C PHE A 245 -10.40 9.34 -9.89
N LEU A 246 -10.48 10.68 -9.88
CA LEU A 246 -11.35 11.43 -10.78
C LEU A 246 -10.85 11.36 -12.23
N ILE A 247 -9.55 11.46 -12.46
CA ILE A 247 -8.99 11.42 -13.81
C ILE A 247 -9.19 10.04 -14.43
N TYR A 248 -8.98 8.96 -13.66
CA TYR A 248 -9.24 7.61 -14.15
C TYR A 248 -10.72 7.41 -14.51
N MET A 249 -11.61 7.90 -13.66
CA MET A 249 -13.06 7.86 -13.88
C MET A 249 -13.44 8.61 -15.16
N ILE A 250 -12.92 9.83 -15.35
CA ILE A 250 -13.19 10.66 -16.54
C ILE A 250 -12.66 9.99 -17.81
N LEU A 251 -11.40 9.53 -17.79
CA LEU A 251 -10.78 8.87 -18.94
C LEU A 251 -11.54 7.61 -19.32
N THR A 252 -11.96 6.80 -18.36
CA THR A 252 -12.70 5.56 -18.62
C THR A 252 -14.14 5.82 -19.05
N TYR A 253 -14.74 6.96 -18.66
CA TYR A 253 -16.05 7.37 -19.16
C TYR A 253 -16.01 7.75 -20.64
N PHE A 254 -15.00 8.52 -21.07
CA PHE A 254 -14.86 8.93 -22.47
C PHE A 254 -14.24 7.85 -23.36
N PHE A 255 -13.33 7.05 -22.80
CA PHE A 255 -12.65 5.96 -23.48
C PHE A 255 -12.91 4.67 -22.70
N PRO A 256 -14.03 3.97 -22.90
CA PRO A 256 -14.37 2.77 -22.14
C PRO A 256 -13.32 1.67 -22.28
N VAL A 257 -13.21 0.84 -21.24
CA VAL A 257 -12.38 -0.38 -21.23
C VAL A 257 -13.22 -1.60 -21.56
N SER A 258 -12.59 -2.68 -22.03
CA SER A 258 -13.27 -3.95 -22.31
C SER A 258 -13.75 -4.62 -21.02
N GLY A 259 -14.79 -5.46 -21.12
CA GLY A 259 -15.33 -6.21 -20.00
C GLY A 259 -16.05 -5.37 -18.94
N LEU A 260 -16.58 -4.19 -19.32
CA LEU A 260 -17.41 -3.39 -18.42
C LEU A 260 -18.82 -3.95 -18.34
N PRO A 261 -19.39 -4.16 -17.14
CA PRO A 261 -20.79 -4.57 -16.99
C PRO A 261 -21.76 -3.45 -17.42
N LEU A 262 -21.31 -2.19 -17.40
CA LEU A 262 -22.09 -1.02 -17.79
C LEU A 262 -21.25 -0.06 -18.64
N GLU A 263 -21.65 0.16 -19.89
CA GLU A 263 -20.99 1.16 -20.77
C GLU A 263 -21.05 2.59 -20.23
N LYS A 264 -22.16 2.97 -19.58
CA LYS A 264 -22.37 4.29 -18.96
C LYS A 264 -22.47 4.15 -17.45
N PHE A 265 -21.39 3.71 -16.82
CA PHE A 265 -21.31 3.43 -15.38
C PHE A 265 -21.60 4.64 -14.48
N LEU A 266 -21.58 5.89 -14.96
CA LEU A 266 -21.98 7.07 -14.17
C LEU A 266 -23.49 7.29 -14.14
N THR A 267 -24.22 6.92 -15.20
CA THR A 267 -25.66 7.20 -15.32
C THR A 267 -26.50 6.02 -14.88
N LYS A 268 -26.05 4.80 -15.18
CA LYS A 268 -26.76 3.56 -14.85
C LYS A 268 -26.46 3.13 -13.41
N LYS A 269 -27.44 2.49 -12.74
CA LYS A 269 -27.30 1.96 -11.38
C LYS A 269 -27.10 0.44 -11.40
N GLY A 270 -26.52 -0.13 -10.35
CA GLY A 270 -26.22 -1.57 -10.21
C GLY A 270 -24.93 -1.82 -9.42
N TRP A 271 -24.82 -2.98 -8.80
CA TRP A 271 -23.62 -3.55 -8.16
C TRP A 271 -23.50 -5.00 -8.65
N PHE A 272 -22.34 -5.40 -9.14
CA PHE A 272 -22.15 -6.63 -9.91
C PHE A 272 -21.03 -7.52 -9.32
N GLU A 273 -20.77 -7.36 -8.03
CA GLU A 273 -19.87 -8.27 -7.30
C GLU A 273 -20.52 -9.64 -7.17
N GLU A 274 -19.86 -10.64 -7.73
CA GLU A 274 -20.25 -12.05 -7.62
C GLU A 274 -19.12 -12.83 -6.96
N TRP A 275 -19.48 -13.79 -6.10
CA TRP A 275 -18.52 -14.73 -5.56
C TRP A 275 -18.12 -15.71 -6.65
N GLN A 276 -16.84 -15.74 -6.99
CA GLN A 276 -16.30 -16.67 -7.99
C GLN A 276 -15.51 -17.76 -7.28
N ASP A 277 -16.01 -18.99 -7.35
CA ASP A 277 -15.35 -20.15 -6.79
C ASP A 277 -14.15 -20.57 -7.66
N VAL A 278 -12.99 -20.71 -7.03
CA VAL A 278 -11.74 -21.10 -7.69
C VAL A 278 -11.84 -22.52 -8.28
N GLU A 279 -12.70 -23.36 -7.72
CA GLU A 279 -12.96 -24.72 -8.22
C GLU A 279 -13.55 -24.72 -9.63
N ASN A 280 -14.29 -23.67 -10.01
CA ASN A 280 -14.89 -23.53 -11.33
C ASN A 280 -13.93 -22.91 -12.36
N PHE A 281 -12.67 -22.68 -12.00
CA PHE A 281 -11.70 -22.00 -12.86
C PHE A 281 -11.41 -22.80 -14.14
N GLU A 282 -11.28 -24.13 -14.05
CA GLU A 282 -11.07 -25.01 -15.22
C GLU A 282 -12.28 -24.97 -16.17
N ILE A 283 -13.50 -25.01 -15.63
CA ILE A 283 -14.73 -24.92 -16.42
C ILE A 283 -14.83 -23.57 -17.15
N THR A 284 -14.45 -22.48 -16.46
CA THR A 284 -14.46 -21.13 -17.03
C THR A 284 -13.41 -20.99 -18.13
N LYS A 285 -12.24 -21.58 -17.94
CA LYS A 285 -11.17 -21.67 -18.93
C LYS A 285 -11.65 -22.42 -20.18
N ASP A 286 -12.17 -23.63 -20.01
CA ASP A 286 -12.62 -24.47 -21.13
C ASP A 286 -13.77 -23.79 -21.88
N SER A 287 -14.67 -23.10 -21.19
CA SER A 287 -15.73 -22.32 -21.83
C SER A 287 -15.16 -21.21 -22.70
N PHE A 288 -14.15 -20.48 -22.22
CA PHE A 288 -13.49 -19.41 -22.97
C PHE A 288 -12.73 -19.93 -24.20
N GLU A 289 -11.99 -21.03 -24.05
CA GLU A 289 -11.23 -21.65 -25.15
C GLU A 289 -12.16 -22.33 -26.19
N ASN A 290 -13.31 -22.87 -25.78
CA ASN A 290 -14.24 -23.55 -26.70
C ASN A 290 -15.07 -22.59 -27.56
N VAL A 291 -15.27 -21.33 -27.16
CA VAL A 291 -15.88 -20.31 -28.06
C VAL A 291 -15.04 -20.17 -29.33
N ASP A 292 -13.72 -20.33 -29.25
CA ASP A 292 -12.81 -20.23 -30.40
C ASP A 292 -13.02 -21.36 -31.42
N ILE A 293 -13.34 -22.57 -30.95
CA ILE A 293 -13.51 -23.74 -31.82
C ILE A 293 -14.81 -23.62 -32.64
N ILE A 294 -15.86 -23.04 -32.05
CA ILE A 294 -17.16 -22.87 -32.72
C ILE A 294 -17.11 -21.74 -33.76
N GLU A 295 -16.42 -20.63 -33.49
CA GLU A 295 -16.24 -19.56 -34.48
C GLU A 295 -15.32 -19.97 -35.65
N LEU A 296 -14.35 -20.86 -35.42
CA LEU A 296 -13.46 -21.39 -36.47
C LEU A 296 -14.12 -22.42 -37.39
N HIS A 297 -15.22 -23.05 -36.97
CA HIS A 297 -15.99 -24.02 -37.79
C HIS A 297 -17.18 -23.41 -38.55
N CYS A 298 -17.43 -22.10 -38.38
CA CYS A 298 -18.48 -21.36 -39.09
C CYS A 298 -17.98 -20.54 -40.29
N PHE A 299 -16.75 -20.78 -40.76
CA PHE A 299 -16.20 -20.22 -42.01
C PHE A 299 -15.89 -21.31 -43.04
#